data_AF-A0A4Q6XUA8-F1
#
_entry.id   AF-A0A4Q6XUA8-F1
#
_cell.length_a   1.000
_cell.length_b   1.000
_cell.length_c   1.000
_cell.angle_alpha   90.00
_cell.angle_beta   90.00
_cell.angle_gamma   90.00
#
_symmetry.space_group_name_H-M   'P 1'
#
loop_
_entity.id
_entity.type
_entity.pdbx_description
1 polymer ?
#
loop_
_entity_poly.entity_id
_entity_poly.type
_entity_poly.pdbx_seq_one_letter_code
_entity_poly.pdbx_strand_id
1 'polypeptide(L)'
;MKTWILAAVAAAGGMTLAAPALADVKAGVDAWSRGDYRKAIDEWRPAAIKGDADAQFNLGQAYKLGRGVPTDLPMAESWYRKAAMQGHLQAEDNYGLILFDEGKRTDAVRWLERSATRGEPRAQLVYGTMLFNGDSVTKDWPRAYGLILRSAAQGQPRAPQVQAQMDQYLSPEDRQKGMALSRQYEADEKRPQLPPEIANAGTQTAMRGTDLPPSAYDPNARPAPTVYTPHQDEPDAPPRGDTPDTPRTRPTPPSRPRPAPAPTLAGNGRWRIQLGAFRDEGNARGLWQTVQGRLPGLQAYYVKTGAVTRLQAGPLASSAAATRACAAARTSCVPVAP
;
A
#
# COMPACT_ATOMS: atom_id res chain seq x y z
N MET A 1 -72.41 2.17 -32.37
CA MET A 1 -71.17 2.48 -33.11
C MET A 1 -70.63 3.82 -32.65
N LYS A 2 -69.56 3.83 -31.84
CA LYS A 2 -68.46 4.81 -31.84
C LYS A 2 -67.55 4.54 -30.64
N THR A 3 -66.42 3.94 -30.96
CA THR A 3 -65.23 3.76 -30.13
C THR A 3 -64.60 5.09 -29.76
N TRP A 4 -64.20 5.26 -28.49
CA TRP A 4 -63.06 6.09 -28.12
C TRP A 4 -62.28 5.37 -27.02
N ILE A 5 -61.08 4.91 -27.41
CA ILE A 5 -60.06 4.32 -26.54
C ILE A 5 -59.32 5.49 -25.89
N LEU A 6 -59.40 5.62 -24.57
CA LEU A 6 -58.51 6.49 -23.80
C LEU A 6 -57.29 5.65 -23.38
N ALA A 7 -56.19 5.84 -24.11
CA ALA A 7 -54.87 5.33 -23.73
C ALA A 7 -54.30 6.21 -22.61
N ALA A 8 -54.27 5.67 -21.39
CA ALA A 8 -53.54 6.28 -20.27
C ALA A 8 -52.05 5.92 -20.39
N VAL A 9 -51.25 6.87 -20.87
CA VAL A 9 -49.79 6.81 -20.77
C VAL A 9 -49.41 7.35 -19.39
N ALA A 10 -49.28 6.45 -18.41
CA ALA A 10 -48.62 6.78 -17.15
C ALA A 10 -47.10 6.64 -17.37
N ALA A 11 -46.43 7.79 -17.50
CA ALA A 11 -44.98 7.86 -17.54
C ALA A 11 -44.40 7.40 -16.19
N ALA A 12 -43.90 6.17 -16.15
CA ALA A 12 -43.02 5.72 -15.09
C ALA A 12 -41.66 6.40 -15.29
N GLY A 13 -41.45 7.54 -14.63
CA GLY A 13 -40.15 8.19 -14.53
C GLY A 13 -39.18 7.26 -13.81
N GLY A 14 -38.36 6.55 -14.57
CA GLY A 14 -37.22 5.82 -14.04
C GLY A 14 -36.21 6.81 -13.50
N MET A 15 -36.14 6.97 -12.17
CA MET A 15 -34.95 7.52 -11.53
C MET A 15 -33.81 6.51 -11.74
N THR A 16 -33.03 6.72 -12.80
CA THR A 16 -31.73 6.06 -12.92
C THR A 16 -30.88 6.59 -11.77
N LEU A 17 -30.74 5.80 -10.70
CA LEU A 17 -29.64 5.96 -9.78
C LEU A 17 -28.38 5.69 -10.58
N ALA A 18 -27.72 6.76 -11.03
CA ALA A 18 -26.39 6.68 -11.59
C ALA A 18 -25.50 6.11 -10.48
N ALA A 19 -25.13 4.82 -10.61
CA ALA A 19 -24.03 4.27 -9.83
C ALA A 19 -22.82 5.20 -10.03
N PRO A 20 -22.06 5.53 -8.97
CA PRO A 20 -20.90 6.37 -9.14
C PRO A 20 -19.97 5.70 -10.14
N ALA A 21 -19.73 6.36 -11.27
CA ALA A 21 -18.71 5.94 -12.21
C ALA A 21 -17.39 5.87 -11.43
N LEU A 22 -16.94 4.65 -11.12
CA LEU A 22 -15.56 4.41 -10.73
C LEU A 22 -14.74 4.95 -11.90
N ALA A 23 -14.01 6.03 -11.67
CA ALA A 23 -13.14 6.61 -12.68
C ALA A 23 -12.24 5.49 -13.20
N ASP A 24 -12.43 5.13 -14.47
CA ASP A 24 -11.99 3.84 -14.98
C ASP A 24 -10.47 3.85 -15.11
N VAL A 25 -9.79 3.07 -14.25
CA VAL A 25 -8.33 2.84 -14.28
C VAL A 25 -7.86 2.47 -15.68
N LYS A 26 -8.75 1.87 -16.49
CA LYS A 26 -8.56 1.57 -17.90
C LYS A 26 -8.11 2.76 -18.74
N ALA A 27 -8.59 3.98 -18.52
CA ALA A 27 -8.16 5.13 -19.32
C ALA A 27 -6.65 5.38 -19.19
N GLY A 28 -6.11 5.22 -17.96
CA GLY A 28 -4.68 5.29 -17.72
C GLY A 28 -3.93 4.07 -18.28
N VAL A 29 -4.50 2.86 -18.21
CA VAL A 29 -3.92 1.65 -18.83
C VAL A 29 -3.84 1.79 -20.34
N ASP A 30 -4.89 2.31 -20.98
CA ASP A 30 -4.95 2.59 -22.41
C ASP A 30 -3.92 3.68 -22.80
N ALA A 31 -3.72 4.71 -21.96
CA ALA A 31 -2.67 5.71 -22.18
C ALA A 31 -1.26 5.10 -22.06
N TRP A 32 -1.04 4.27 -21.04
CA TRP A 32 0.23 3.59 -20.81
C TRP A 32 0.61 2.65 -21.96
N SER A 33 -0.34 1.87 -22.49
CA SER A 33 -0.10 0.96 -23.61
C SER A 33 0.28 1.67 -24.91
N ARG A 34 -0.15 2.94 -25.07
CA ARG A 34 0.28 3.83 -26.15
C ARG A 34 1.60 4.57 -25.89
N GLY A 35 2.23 4.35 -24.73
CA GLY A 35 3.44 5.06 -24.31
C GLY A 35 3.20 6.48 -23.79
N ASP A 36 1.96 6.92 -23.62
CA ASP A 36 1.61 8.22 -23.04
C ASP A 36 1.61 8.13 -21.51
N TYR A 37 2.80 7.96 -20.95
CA TYR A 37 2.98 7.68 -19.53
C TYR A 37 2.56 8.84 -18.63
N ARG A 38 2.71 10.10 -19.09
CA ARG A 38 2.29 11.25 -18.28
C ARG A 38 0.78 11.30 -18.16
N LYS A 39 0.06 11.13 -19.27
CA LYS A 39 -1.40 11.01 -19.25
C LYS A 39 -1.85 9.83 -18.40
N ALA A 40 -1.21 8.68 -18.50
CA ALA A 40 -1.54 7.52 -17.67
C ALA A 40 -1.52 7.84 -16.17
N ILE A 41 -0.49 8.58 -15.72
CA ILE A 41 -0.35 9.02 -14.33
C ILE A 41 -1.43 10.04 -13.96
N ASP A 42 -1.74 10.97 -14.85
CA ASP A 42 -2.79 11.98 -14.61
C ASP A 42 -4.18 11.32 -14.46
N GLU A 43 -4.46 10.26 -15.21
CA GLU A 43 -5.70 9.47 -15.09
C GLU A 43 -5.72 8.62 -13.81
N TRP A 44 -4.61 7.97 -13.44
CA TRP A 44 -4.56 7.11 -12.26
C TRP A 44 -4.52 7.87 -10.94
N ARG A 45 -3.88 9.05 -10.90
CA ARG A 45 -3.61 9.76 -9.64
C ARG A 45 -4.87 10.11 -8.83
N PRO A 46 -5.95 10.64 -9.43
CA PRO A 46 -7.20 10.88 -8.69
C PRO A 46 -7.81 9.60 -8.11
N ALA A 47 -7.81 8.49 -8.86
CA ALA A 47 -8.34 7.21 -8.40
C ALA A 47 -7.48 6.63 -7.26
N ALA A 48 -6.15 6.67 -7.39
CA ALA A 48 -5.22 6.19 -6.38
C ALA A 48 -5.34 6.97 -5.05
N ILE A 49 -5.55 8.29 -5.12
CA ILE A 49 -5.80 9.16 -3.95
C ILE A 49 -7.13 8.78 -3.27
N LYS A 50 -8.15 8.41 -4.04
CA LYS A 50 -9.45 7.94 -3.53
C LYS A 50 -9.42 6.52 -2.99
N GLY A 51 -8.30 5.82 -3.08
CA GLY A 51 -8.12 4.49 -2.51
C GLY A 51 -8.15 3.34 -3.52
N ASP A 52 -8.33 3.61 -4.82
CA ASP A 52 -8.38 2.55 -5.83
C ASP A 52 -7.07 1.75 -5.86
N ALA A 53 -7.15 0.45 -5.60
CA ALA A 53 -5.97 -0.41 -5.42
C ALA A 53 -5.23 -0.65 -6.74
N ASP A 54 -5.95 -0.75 -7.87
CA ASP A 54 -5.36 -0.94 -9.20
C ASP A 54 -4.59 0.33 -9.63
N ALA A 55 -5.18 1.51 -9.40
CA ALA A 55 -4.52 2.78 -9.66
C ALA A 55 -3.30 3.01 -8.75
N GLN A 56 -3.38 2.62 -7.47
CA GLN A 56 -2.24 2.66 -6.55
C GLN A 56 -1.12 1.73 -7.03
N PHE A 57 -1.43 0.50 -7.43
CA PHE A 57 -0.45 -0.42 -8.00
C PHE A 57 0.21 0.18 -9.26
N ASN A 58 -0.60 0.74 -10.17
CA ASN A 58 -0.10 1.35 -11.40
C ASN A 58 0.81 2.57 -11.15
N LEU A 59 0.49 3.43 -10.17
CA LEU A 59 1.39 4.49 -9.74
C LEU A 59 2.69 3.94 -9.14
N GLY A 60 2.61 2.88 -8.32
CA GLY A 60 3.80 2.19 -7.81
C GLY A 60 4.73 1.75 -8.93
N GLN A 61 4.16 1.20 -10.02
CA GLN A 61 4.90 0.78 -11.21
C GLN A 61 5.51 1.97 -11.96
N ALA A 62 4.77 3.07 -12.11
CA ALA A 62 5.28 4.29 -12.75
C ALA A 62 6.52 4.84 -12.02
N TYR A 63 6.46 4.98 -10.69
CA TYR A 63 7.58 5.45 -9.87
C TYR A 63 8.76 4.46 -9.83
N LYS A 64 8.49 3.15 -9.81
CA LYS A 64 9.55 2.13 -9.88
C LYS A 64 10.30 2.18 -11.20
N LEU A 65 9.59 2.34 -12.32
CA LEU A 65 10.15 2.32 -13.67
C LEU A 65 10.66 3.68 -14.15
N GLY A 66 10.35 4.77 -13.45
CA GLY A 66 10.67 6.13 -13.90
C GLY A 66 9.94 6.52 -15.19
N ARG A 67 8.71 6.04 -15.39
CA ARG A 67 7.93 6.29 -16.61
C ARG A 67 6.85 7.31 -16.34
N GLY A 68 6.87 8.43 -17.06
CA GLY A 68 5.93 9.54 -16.86
C GLY A 68 6.21 10.38 -15.59
N VAL A 69 7.01 9.85 -14.66
CA VAL A 69 7.56 10.49 -13.46
C VAL A 69 9.02 10.05 -13.27
N PRO A 70 9.87 10.83 -12.57
CA PRO A 70 11.19 10.36 -12.15
C PRO A 70 11.12 9.10 -11.29
N THR A 71 12.16 8.27 -11.35
CA THR A 71 12.27 7.10 -10.48
C THR A 71 12.29 7.51 -9.00
N ASP A 72 11.44 6.88 -8.20
CA ASP A 72 11.36 7.09 -6.76
C ASP A 72 10.92 5.78 -6.08
N LEU A 73 11.90 5.00 -5.62
CA LEU A 73 11.64 3.69 -5.01
C LEU A 73 10.87 3.79 -3.68
N PRO A 74 11.17 4.73 -2.77
CA PRO A 74 10.33 4.96 -1.58
C PRO A 74 8.87 5.30 -1.92
N MET A 75 8.64 6.12 -2.95
CA MET A 75 7.27 6.42 -3.40
C MET A 75 6.60 5.17 -3.98
N ALA A 76 7.33 4.38 -4.77
CA ALA A 76 6.83 3.11 -5.29
C ALA A 76 6.45 2.13 -4.16
N GLU A 77 7.31 1.95 -3.16
CA GLU A 77 7.05 1.14 -1.96
C GLU A 77 5.76 1.61 -1.27
N SER A 78 5.60 2.92 -1.07
CA SER A 78 4.42 3.51 -0.44
C SER A 78 3.13 3.18 -1.19
N TRP A 79 3.15 3.26 -2.51
CA TRP A 79 1.99 2.93 -3.35
C TRP A 79 1.70 1.42 -3.38
N TYR A 80 2.71 0.57 -3.53
CA TYR A 80 2.52 -0.88 -3.44
C TYR A 80 1.99 -1.30 -2.09
N ARG A 81 2.52 -0.73 -0.99
CA ARG A 81 2.04 -1.00 0.36
C ARG A 81 0.55 -0.71 0.49
N LYS A 82 0.08 0.43 -0.02
CA LYS A 82 -1.35 0.80 0.03
C LYS A 82 -2.22 -0.19 -0.74
N ALA A 83 -1.83 -0.57 -1.95
CA ALA A 83 -2.55 -1.56 -2.75
C ALA A 83 -2.51 -2.97 -2.12
N ALA A 84 -1.35 -3.39 -1.60
CA ALA A 84 -1.15 -4.67 -0.92
C ALA A 84 -2.00 -4.78 0.35
N MET A 85 -2.14 -3.69 1.12
CA MET A 85 -3.02 -3.65 2.29
C MET A 85 -4.51 -3.85 1.94
N GLN A 86 -4.89 -3.66 0.67
CA GLN A 86 -6.23 -3.89 0.15
C GLN A 86 -6.38 -5.28 -0.51
N GLY A 87 -5.34 -6.11 -0.48
CA GLY A 87 -5.36 -7.44 -1.08
C GLY A 87 -5.03 -7.48 -2.57
N HIS A 88 -4.52 -6.38 -3.16
CA HIS A 88 -4.11 -6.37 -4.56
C HIS A 88 -2.90 -7.29 -4.78
N LEU A 89 -3.12 -8.44 -5.42
CA LEU A 89 -2.16 -9.55 -5.45
C LEU A 89 -0.79 -9.16 -6.01
N GLN A 90 -0.73 -8.50 -7.17
CA GLN A 90 0.54 -8.06 -7.76
C GLN A 90 1.26 -7.01 -6.90
N ALA A 91 0.53 -6.26 -6.08
CA ALA A 91 1.13 -5.29 -5.18
C ALA A 91 1.68 -5.98 -3.94
N GLU A 92 1.01 -7.03 -3.44
CA GLU A 92 1.56 -7.90 -2.39
C GLU A 92 2.89 -8.52 -2.84
N ASP A 93 2.95 -9.04 -4.06
CA ASP A 93 4.15 -9.66 -4.64
C ASP A 93 5.30 -8.62 -4.67
N ASN A 94 5.06 -7.45 -5.26
CA ASN A 94 6.09 -6.40 -5.37
C ASN A 94 6.49 -5.82 -4.00
N TYR A 95 5.53 -5.63 -3.09
CA TYR A 95 5.83 -5.10 -1.76
C TYR A 95 6.68 -6.07 -0.94
N GLY A 96 6.36 -7.37 -0.97
CA GLY A 96 7.19 -8.39 -0.31
C GLY A 96 8.63 -8.42 -0.84
N LEU A 97 8.80 -8.34 -2.16
CA LEU A 97 10.12 -8.29 -2.79
C LEU A 97 10.91 -7.02 -2.42
N ILE A 98 10.27 -5.85 -2.44
CA ILE A 98 10.91 -4.59 -2.05
C ILE A 98 11.38 -4.64 -0.59
N LEU A 99 10.52 -5.10 0.33
CA LEU A 99 10.90 -5.24 1.74
C LEU A 99 12.11 -6.16 1.91
N PHE A 100 12.17 -7.26 1.16
CA PHE A 100 13.31 -8.17 1.20
C PHE A 100 14.60 -7.52 0.67
N ASP A 101 14.53 -6.85 -0.47
CA ASP A 101 15.68 -6.18 -1.11
C ASP A 101 16.24 -5.05 -0.22
N GLU A 102 15.38 -4.38 0.56
CA GLU A 102 15.78 -3.35 1.54
C GLU A 102 16.24 -3.93 2.89
N GLY A 103 16.30 -5.25 3.04
CA GLY A 103 16.71 -5.91 4.28
C GLY A 103 15.65 -5.91 5.38
N LYS A 104 14.43 -5.46 5.11
CA LYS A 104 13.26 -5.55 6.02
C LYS A 104 12.67 -6.96 5.99
N ARG A 105 13.51 -7.97 6.17
CA ARG A 105 13.21 -9.39 5.90
C ARG A 105 12.06 -9.93 6.75
N THR A 106 12.01 -9.58 8.02
CA THR A 106 10.91 -9.96 8.93
C THR A 106 9.56 -9.44 8.45
N ASP A 107 9.49 -8.20 7.94
CA ASP A 107 8.26 -7.62 7.41
C ASP A 107 7.87 -8.26 6.07
N ALA A 108 8.85 -8.72 5.29
CA ALA A 108 8.66 -9.36 4.00
C ALA A 108 8.02 -10.76 4.09
N VAL A 109 8.32 -11.52 5.16
CA VAL A 109 7.95 -12.95 5.32
C VAL A 109 6.49 -13.20 4.93
N ARG A 110 5.55 -12.48 5.55
CA ARG A 110 4.12 -12.74 5.34
C ARG A 110 3.66 -12.49 3.91
N TRP A 111 4.27 -11.54 3.21
CA TRP A 111 3.93 -11.19 1.84
C TRP A 111 4.54 -12.19 0.88
N LEU A 112 5.82 -12.51 1.07
CA LEU A 112 6.53 -13.48 0.25
C LEU A 112 5.96 -14.89 0.40
N GLU A 113 5.59 -15.32 1.61
CA GLU A 113 4.94 -16.61 1.82
C GLU A 113 3.61 -16.71 1.08
N ARG A 114 2.75 -15.69 1.20
CA ARG A 114 1.46 -15.66 0.49
C ARG A 114 1.66 -15.64 -1.03
N SER A 115 2.62 -14.87 -1.51
CA SER A 115 2.92 -14.75 -2.94
C SER A 115 3.49 -16.07 -3.50
N ALA A 116 4.40 -16.71 -2.77
CA ALA A 116 4.95 -18.02 -3.11
C ALA A 116 3.87 -19.13 -3.12
N THR A 117 2.92 -19.06 -2.18
CA THR A 117 1.78 -20.00 -2.10
C THR A 117 0.83 -19.84 -3.29
N ARG A 118 0.69 -18.63 -3.83
CA ARG A 118 -0.07 -18.37 -5.08
C ARG A 118 0.69 -18.75 -6.35
N GLY A 119 1.94 -19.20 -6.24
CA GLY A 119 2.73 -19.59 -7.38
C GLY A 119 3.66 -18.52 -7.96
N GLU A 120 3.79 -17.34 -7.36
CA GLU A 120 4.64 -16.28 -7.95
C GLU A 120 6.12 -16.71 -7.98
N PRO A 121 6.75 -16.87 -9.16
CA PRO A 121 8.05 -17.54 -9.28
C PRO A 121 9.18 -16.86 -8.51
N ARG A 122 9.20 -15.51 -8.45
CA ARG A 122 10.25 -14.78 -7.73
C ARG A 122 10.07 -14.92 -6.22
N ALA A 123 8.85 -14.88 -5.71
CA ALA A 123 8.54 -15.08 -4.31
C ALA A 123 8.84 -16.51 -3.89
N GLN A 124 8.54 -17.51 -4.72
CA GLN A 124 8.97 -18.89 -4.50
C GLN A 124 10.49 -19.01 -4.35
N LEU A 125 11.26 -18.36 -5.23
CA LEU A 125 12.72 -18.30 -5.14
C LEU A 125 13.17 -17.66 -3.81
N VAL A 126 12.65 -16.47 -3.51
CA VAL A 126 13.10 -15.69 -2.34
C VAL A 126 12.69 -16.38 -1.05
N TYR A 127 11.41 -16.74 -0.88
CA TYR A 127 10.92 -17.40 0.32
C TYR A 127 11.52 -18.79 0.52
N GLY A 128 11.69 -19.56 -0.56
CA GLY A 128 12.43 -20.83 -0.50
C GLY A 128 13.86 -20.64 -0.02
N THR A 129 14.55 -19.60 -0.49
CA THR A 129 15.91 -19.25 -0.01
C THR A 129 15.90 -18.83 1.47
N MET A 130 14.87 -18.11 1.92
CA MET A 130 14.72 -17.74 3.33
C MET A 130 14.58 -18.96 4.23
N LEU A 131 13.75 -19.93 3.82
CA LEU A 131 13.55 -21.20 4.54
C LEU A 131 14.81 -22.09 4.54
N PHE A 132 15.63 -22.03 3.49
CA PHE A 132 16.90 -22.75 3.48
C PHE A 132 17.91 -22.16 4.47
N ASN A 133 18.02 -20.83 4.47
CA ASN A 133 18.99 -20.10 5.28
C ASN A 133 18.56 -19.89 6.74
N GLY A 134 17.25 -19.96 7.04
CA GLY A 134 16.70 -19.60 8.34
C GLY A 134 16.62 -18.08 8.53
N ASP A 135 16.32 -17.37 7.46
CA ASP A 135 16.40 -15.91 7.37
C ASP A 135 15.07 -15.26 7.75
N SER A 136 14.95 -14.79 9.00
CA SER A 136 13.69 -14.34 9.60
C SER A 136 12.56 -15.39 9.65
N VAL A 137 12.87 -16.65 9.33
CA VAL A 137 11.97 -17.81 9.38
C VAL A 137 12.72 -19.03 9.91
N THR A 138 12.00 -19.99 10.49
CA THR A 138 12.59 -21.29 10.85
C THR A 138 13.01 -22.04 9.59
N LYS A 139 14.15 -22.75 9.67
CA LYS A 139 14.60 -23.57 8.54
C LYS A 139 13.61 -24.68 8.23
N ASP A 140 13.32 -24.85 6.94
CA ASP A 140 12.50 -25.94 6.42
C ASP A 140 13.04 -26.34 5.04
N TRP A 141 13.95 -27.31 5.04
CA TRP A 141 14.68 -27.70 3.84
C TRP A 141 13.81 -28.39 2.79
N PRO A 142 12.90 -29.33 3.14
CA PRO A 142 11.95 -29.87 2.17
C PRO A 142 11.10 -28.78 1.52
N ARG A 143 10.52 -27.86 2.30
CA ARG A 143 9.70 -26.76 1.76
C ARG A 143 10.51 -25.82 0.90
N ALA A 144 11.71 -25.45 1.35
CA ALA A 144 12.65 -24.64 0.59
C ALA A 144 12.93 -25.26 -0.79
N TYR A 145 13.33 -26.52 -0.82
CA TYR A 145 13.67 -27.23 -2.05
C TYR A 145 12.46 -27.34 -2.99
N GLY A 146 11.27 -27.63 -2.46
CA GLY A 146 10.05 -27.69 -3.26
C GLY A 146 9.68 -26.37 -3.94
N LEU A 147 9.83 -25.25 -3.22
CA LEU A 147 9.61 -23.90 -3.76
C LEU A 147 10.66 -23.52 -4.81
N ILE A 148 11.94 -23.86 -4.61
CA ILE A 148 12.98 -23.61 -5.60
C ILE A 148 12.73 -24.40 -6.88
N LEU A 149 12.32 -25.67 -6.78
CA LEU A 149 11.94 -26.46 -7.96
C LEU A 149 10.77 -25.86 -8.72
N ARG A 150 9.73 -25.37 -8.02
CA ARG A 150 8.60 -24.67 -8.66
C ARG A 150 9.08 -23.41 -9.38
N SER A 151 9.89 -22.60 -8.72
CA SER A 151 10.45 -21.38 -9.29
C SER A 151 11.29 -21.67 -10.55
N ALA A 152 12.14 -22.70 -10.51
CA ALA A 152 12.95 -23.12 -11.66
C ALA A 152 12.09 -23.62 -12.83
N ALA A 153 11.06 -24.42 -12.55
CA ALA A 153 10.14 -24.91 -13.57
C ALA A 153 9.33 -23.79 -14.25
N GLN A 154 9.15 -22.65 -13.58
CA GLN A 154 8.52 -21.46 -14.13
C GLN A 154 9.53 -20.50 -14.82
N GLY A 155 10.77 -20.95 -15.01
CA GLY A 155 11.78 -20.23 -15.78
C GLY A 155 12.54 -19.16 -15.00
N GLN A 156 12.49 -19.17 -13.67
CA GLN A 156 13.19 -18.16 -12.88
C GLN A 156 14.72 -18.34 -12.97
N PRO A 157 15.49 -17.38 -13.53
CA PRO A 157 16.87 -17.64 -13.97
C PRO A 157 17.86 -18.04 -12.87
N ARG A 158 17.67 -17.52 -11.65
CA ARG A 158 18.54 -17.83 -10.51
C ARG A 158 18.18 -19.14 -9.79
N ALA A 159 16.98 -19.67 -10.00
CA ALA A 159 16.50 -20.82 -9.26
C ALA A 159 17.34 -22.09 -9.49
N PRO A 160 17.80 -22.44 -10.71
CA PRO A 160 18.67 -23.60 -10.92
C PRO A 160 20.00 -23.52 -10.16
N GLN A 161 20.58 -22.32 -10.06
CA GLN A 161 21.84 -22.10 -9.33
C GLN A 161 21.64 -22.30 -7.83
N VAL A 162 20.55 -21.75 -7.28
CA VAL A 162 20.16 -21.93 -5.88
C VAL A 162 19.82 -23.41 -5.59
N GLN A 163 19.15 -24.10 -6.51
CA GLN A 163 18.87 -25.53 -6.40
C GLN A 163 20.17 -26.34 -6.31
N ALA A 164 21.12 -26.09 -7.22
CA ALA A 164 22.40 -26.78 -7.23
C ALA A 164 23.21 -26.52 -5.95
N GLN A 165 23.07 -25.33 -5.35
CA GLN A 165 23.63 -25.06 -4.03
C GLN A 165 22.94 -25.90 -2.95
N MET A 166 21.61 -25.94 -2.91
CA MET A 166 20.87 -26.77 -1.95
C MET A 166 21.24 -28.24 -2.05
N ASP A 167 21.45 -28.77 -3.26
CA ASP A 167 21.85 -30.15 -3.51
C ASP A 167 23.16 -30.57 -2.82
N GLN A 168 24.03 -29.61 -2.49
CA GLN A 168 25.28 -29.86 -1.77
C GLN A 168 25.08 -30.07 -0.26
N TYR A 169 23.96 -29.57 0.30
CA TYR A 169 23.71 -29.57 1.74
C TYR A 169 22.55 -30.47 2.16
N LEU A 170 21.56 -30.68 1.28
CA LEU A 170 20.36 -31.44 1.61
C LEU A 170 20.59 -32.95 1.47
N SER A 171 20.03 -33.70 2.41
CA SER A 171 19.98 -35.16 2.32
C SER A 171 19.14 -35.61 1.11
N PRO A 172 19.38 -36.82 0.57
CA PRO A 172 18.51 -37.39 -0.47
C PRO A 172 17.03 -37.46 -0.05
N GLU A 173 16.77 -37.73 1.25
CA GLU A 173 15.42 -37.80 1.80
C GLU A 173 14.72 -36.42 1.79
N ASP A 174 15.41 -35.36 2.21
CA ASP A 174 14.84 -34.00 2.21
C ASP A 174 14.54 -33.53 0.79
N ARG A 175 15.41 -33.85 -0.17
CA ARG A 175 15.16 -33.55 -1.58
C ARG A 175 13.98 -34.33 -2.13
N GLN A 176 13.82 -35.60 -1.76
CA GLN A 176 12.65 -36.39 -2.15
C GLN A 176 11.36 -35.79 -1.60
N LYS A 177 11.33 -35.38 -0.33
CA LYS A 177 10.20 -34.66 0.28
C LYS A 177 9.94 -33.34 -0.44
N GLY A 178 10.98 -32.57 -0.74
CA GLY A 178 10.85 -31.32 -1.49
C GLY A 178 10.32 -31.50 -2.91
N MET A 179 10.73 -32.54 -3.62
CA MET A 179 10.15 -32.90 -4.93
C MET A 179 8.66 -33.25 -4.82
N ALA A 180 8.25 -33.94 -3.74
CA ALA A 180 6.84 -34.23 -3.49
C ALA A 180 6.03 -32.95 -3.21
N LEU A 181 6.57 -32.04 -2.39
CA LEU A 181 5.97 -30.73 -2.13
C LEU A 181 5.86 -29.88 -3.41
N SER A 182 6.89 -29.90 -4.26
CA SER A 182 6.85 -29.19 -5.55
C SER A 182 5.68 -29.66 -6.42
N ARG A 183 5.45 -30.97 -6.53
CA ARG A 183 4.28 -31.50 -7.27
C ARG A 183 2.94 -31.09 -6.64
N GLN A 184 2.88 -30.99 -5.31
CA GLN A 184 1.68 -30.50 -4.62
C GLN A 184 1.42 -29.03 -4.94
N TYR A 185 2.44 -28.17 -4.85
CA TYR A 185 2.31 -26.76 -5.21
C TYR A 185 1.85 -26.56 -6.65
N GLU A 186 2.41 -27.33 -7.60
CA GLU A 186 1.97 -27.26 -9.00
C GLU A 186 0.48 -27.66 -9.16
N ALA A 187 0.02 -28.65 -8.40
CA ALA A 187 -1.39 -29.07 -8.42
C ALA A 187 -2.31 -28.02 -7.80
N ASP A 188 -1.90 -27.41 -6.68
CA ASP A 188 -2.64 -26.34 -6.01
C ASP A 188 -2.72 -25.07 -6.88
N GLU A 189 -1.63 -24.70 -7.56
CA GLU A 189 -1.56 -23.59 -8.51
C GLU A 189 -2.52 -23.78 -9.70
N LYS A 190 -2.65 -25.01 -10.21
CA LYS A 190 -3.53 -25.35 -11.33
C LYS A 190 -4.99 -25.52 -10.91
N ARG A 191 -5.27 -25.55 -9.61
CA ARG A 191 -6.64 -25.77 -9.12
C ARG A 191 -7.50 -24.55 -9.49
N PRO A 192 -8.68 -24.75 -10.12
CA PRO A 192 -9.57 -23.65 -10.43
C PRO A 192 -9.90 -22.86 -9.18
N GLN A 193 -9.59 -21.56 -9.18
CA GLN A 193 -10.06 -20.67 -8.12
C GLN A 193 -11.57 -20.51 -8.25
N LEU A 194 -12.28 -20.59 -7.13
CA LEU A 194 -13.72 -20.33 -7.12
C LEU A 194 -13.99 -18.94 -7.73
N PRO A 195 -15.06 -18.78 -8.53
CA PRO A 195 -15.38 -17.51 -9.16
C PRO A 195 -15.36 -16.36 -8.15
N PRO A 196 -14.85 -15.18 -8.54
CA PRO A 196 -14.75 -14.02 -7.65
C PRO A 196 -16.09 -13.62 -7.01
N GLU A 197 -17.22 -13.92 -7.67
CA GLU A 197 -18.57 -13.71 -7.14
C GLU A 197 -18.86 -14.50 -5.84
N ILE A 198 -18.16 -15.62 -5.64
CA ILE A 198 -18.27 -16.48 -4.45
C ILE A 198 -17.13 -16.17 -3.46
N ALA A 199 -15.99 -15.65 -3.96
CA ALA A 199 -14.75 -15.47 -3.20
C ALA A 199 -14.55 -14.05 -2.60
N ASN A 200 -15.47 -13.11 -2.81
CA ASN A 200 -15.32 -11.70 -2.38
C ASN A 200 -14.03 -11.03 -2.93
N ALA A 201 -13.53 -11.50 -4.08
CA ALA A 201 -12.37 -10.94 -4.74
C ALA A 201 -12.85 -9.96 -5.82
N GLY A 202 -12.60 -8.67 -5.65
CA GLY A 202 -12.98 -7.66 -6.64
C GLY A 202 -12.43 -7.98 -8.03
N THR A 203 -13.19 -7.66 -9.07
CA THR A 203 -12.78 -7.73 -10.48
C THR A 203 -11.56 -6.83 -10.70
N GLN A 204 -10.37 -7.43 -10.77
CA GLN A 204 -9.10 -6.73 -10.97
C GLN A 204 -8.99 -6.22 -12.42
N THR A 205 -8.83 -4.92 -12.60
CA THR A 205 -8.71 -4.24 -13.91
C THR A 205 -7.34 -3.58 -14.09
N ALA A 206 -6.37 -3.95 -13.24
CA ALA A 206 -4.99 -3.46 -13.25
C ALA A 206 -4.20 -3.82 -14.52
N MET A 207 -3.07 -3.14 -14.73
CA MET A 207 -2.12 -3.50 -15.80
C MET A 207 -1.68 -4.96 -15.65
N ARG A 208 -1.88 -5.76 -16.70
CA ARG A 208 -1.39 -7.15 -16.70
C ARG A 208 0.12 -7.14 -16.91
N GLY A 209 0.82 -8.14 -16.35
CA GLY A 209 2.26 -8.28 -16.54
C GLY A 209 2.70 -8.35 -18.01
N THR A 210 1.80 -8.79 -18.90
CA THR A 210 1.98 -8.84 -20.37
C THR A 210 1.92 -7.49 -21.06
N ASP A 211 1.30 -6.49 -20.43
CA ASP A 211 1.16 -5.12 -20.97
C ASP A 211 2.35 -4.24 -20.59
N LEU A 212 3.30 -4.80 -19.83
CA LEU A 212 4.56 -4.16 -19.47
C LEU A 212 5.64 -4.65 -20.44
N PRO A 213 6.35 -3.76 -21.16
CA PRO A 213 7.55 -4.17 -21.87
C PRO A 213 8.58 -4.72 -20.88
N PRO A 214 9.46 -5.65 -21.31
CA PRO A 214 10.45 -6.26 -20.44
C PRO A 214 11.24 -5.17 -19.71
N SER A 215 11.36 -5.35 -18.41
CA SER A 215 12.04 -4.43 -17.52
C SER A 215 13.47 -4.17 -18.01
N ALA A 216 13.74 -2.96 -18.51
CA ALA A 216 15.10 -2.49 -18.81
C ALA A 216 15.91 -2.18 -17.53
N TYR A 217 15.35 -2.50 -16.35
CA TYR A 217 16.03 -2.37 -15.07
C TYR A 217 17.21 -3.34 -15.00
N ASP A 218 18.40 -2.79 -15.17
CA ASP A 218 19.65 -3.37 -14.68
C ASP A 218 19.81 -2.97 -13.21
N PRO A 219 19.83 -3.93 -12.26
CA PRO A 219 20.07 -3.64 -10.84
C PRO A 219 21.45 -3.03 -10.55
N ASN A 220 22.33 -2.90 -11.55
CA ASN A 220 23.64 -2.27 -11.46
C ASN A 220 23.73 -0.89 -12.16
N ALA A 221 22.66 -0.40 -12.79
CA ALA A 221 22.69 0.89 -13.47
C ALA A 221 22.76 2.04 -12.46
N ARG A 222 23.77 2.91 -12.61
CA ARG A 222 23.87 4.14 -11.80
C ARG A 222 22.75 5.12 -12.19
N PRO A 223 22.08 5.77 -11.22
CA PRO A 223 21.03 6.73 -11.52
C PRO A 223 21.60 7.91 -12.31
N ALA A 224 20.91 8.29 -13.40
CA ALA A 224 21.24 9.48 -14.17
C ALA A 224 21.02 10.74 -13.30
N PRO A 225 21.89 11.76 -13.39
CA PRO A 225 21.76 12.98 -12.61
C PRO A 225 20.47 13.72 -12.98
N THR A 226 19.65 14.01 -11.97
CA THR A 226 18.43 14.83 -12.12
C THR A 226 18.81 16.29 -12.35
N VAL A 227 18.53 16.81 -13.55
CA VAL A 227 18.50 18.25 -13.80
C VAL A 227 17.16 18.78 -13.28
N TYR A 228 17.20 19.54 -12.19
CA TYR A 228 16.05 20.25 -11.65
C TYR A 228 15.83 21.55 -12.44
N THR A 229 14.68 21.68 -13.10
CA THR A 229 14.17 22.97 -13.58
C THR A 229 13.11 23.48 -12.60
N PRO A 230 13.31 24.61 -11.92
CA PRO A 230 12.29 25.23 -11.07
C PRO A 230 11.13 25.77 -11.92
N HIS A 231 9.89 25.52 -11.52
CA HIS A 231 8.71 26.20 -12.04
C HIS A 231 8.46 27.50 -11.26
N GLN A 232 8.09 28.57 -11.97
CA GLN A 232 7.83 29.91 -11.42
C GLN A 232 6.48 29.99 -10.71
N ASP A 233 6.46 30.79 -9.63
CA ASP A 233 5.33 31.05 -8.74
C ASP A 233 4.12 31.69 -9.45
N GLU A 234 2.91 31.21 -9.13
CA GLU A 234 1.63 31.85 -9.48
C GLU A 234 1.03 32.51 -8.21
N PRO A 235 0.39 33.70 -8.29
CA PRO A 235 0.06 34.51 -7.11
C PRO A 235 -1.23 34.10 -6.37
N ASP A 236 -1.20 34.19 -5.04
CA ASP A 236 -2.30 33.88 -4.11
C ASP A 236 -3.57 34.76 -4.29
N ALA A 237 -4.74 34.15 -4.09
CA ALA A 237 -6.04 34.82 -4.04
C ALA A 237 -6.32 35.46 -2.65
N PRO A 238 -7.04 36.61 -2.57
CA PRO A 238 -7.23 37.35 -1.33
C PRO A 238 -8.37 36.82 -0.43
N PRO A 239 -8.35 37.10 0.90
CA PRO A 239 -9.35 36.63 1.85
C PRO A 239 -10.63 37.49 1.84
N ARG A 240 -11.79 36.87 2.11
CA ARG A 240 -13.08 37.56 2.30
C ARG A 240 -13.32 37.85 3.79
N GLY A 241 -13.68 39.11 4.06
CA GLY A 241 -13.96 39.65 5.40
C GLY A 241 -15.41 39.48 5.88
N ASP A 242 -15.56 39.76 7.18
CA ASP A 242 -16.75 39.61 8.01
C ASP A 242 -17.84 40.67 7.77
N THR A 243 -19.10 40.31 8.02
CA THR A 243 -20.21 41.26 8.26
C THR A 243 -21.11 40.75 9.41
N PRO A 244 -21.56 41.61 10.36
CA PRO A 244 -22.44 41.24 11.48
C PRO A 244 -23.94 41.61 11.28
N ASP A 245 -24.76 41.18 12.26
CA ASP A 245 -26.19 41.45 12.58
C ASP A 245 -27.26 40.48 12.03
N THR A 246 -28.34 40.07 12.72
CA THR A 246 -29.04 40.51 13.97
C THR A 246 -29.91 39.32 14.52
N PRO A 247 -30.53 39.41 15.74
CA PRO A 247 -31.07 38.26 16.48
C PRO A 247 -32.53 37.88 16.16
N ARG A 248 -32.83 36.58 16.15
CA ARG A 248 -34.22 36.06 16.18
C ARG A 248 -34.39 34.88 17.14
N THR A 249 -35.56 34.91 17.77
CA THR A 249 -36.01 34.17 18.96
C THR A 249 -36.14 32.65 18.81
N ARG A 250 -35.87 31.97 19.92
CA ARG A 250 -35.91 30.52 20.17
C ARG A 250 -37.34 29.96 20.25
N PRO A 251 -37.55 28.72 19.79
CA PRO A 251 -38.29 27.71 20.57
C PRO A 251 -37.38 26.56 20.99
N THR A 252 -37.47 26.14 22.26
CA THR A 252 -36.67 25.07 22.89
C THR A 252 -37.04 23.67 22.38
N PRO A 253 -36.08 22.87 21.88
CA PRO A 253 -36.21 21.42 21.78
C PRO A 253 -35.65 20.71 23.04
N PRO A 254 -36.06 19.47 23.32
CA PRO A 254 -35.78 18.78 24.57
C PRO A 254 -34.28 18.48 24.76
N SER A 255 -33.87 18.45 26.02
CA SER A 255 -32.51 18.27 26.51
C SER A 255 -31.83 17.02 25.92
N ARG A 256 -30.87 17.25 25.01
CA ARG A 256 -29.87 16.26 24.63
C ARG A 256 -28.93 16.01 25.81
N PRO A 257 -28.58 14.75 26.14
CA PRO A 257 -27.60 14.47 27.18
C PRO A 257 -26.26 15.12 26.83
N ARG A 258 -25.65 15.74 27.85
CA ARG A 258 -24.36 16.44 27.81
C ARG A 258 -23.32 15.57 27.06
N PRO A 259 -22.58 16.10 26.07
CA PRO A 259 -21.44 15.39 25.51
C PRO A 259 -20.49 15.01 26.63
N ALA A 260 -20.17 13.73 26.73
CA ALA A 260 -19.07 13.28 27.58
C ALA A 260 -17.81 14.08 27.24
N PRO A 261 -16.95 14.42 28.21
CA PRO A 261 -15.69 15.09 27.94
C PRO A 261 -14.92 14.33 26.86
N ALA A 262 -14.32 15.05 25.92
CA ALA A 262 -13.50 14.46 24.87
C ALA A 262 -12.50 13.48 25.53
N PRO A 263 -12.39 12.23 25.06
CA PRO A 263 -11.52 11.26 25.69
C PRO A 263 -10.08 11.80 25.65
N THR A 264 -9.46 11.93 26.81
CA THR A 264 -8.06 12.31 26.96
C THR A 264 -7.21 11.41 26.07
N LEU A 265 -6.39 12.00 25.20
CA LEU A 265 -5.50 11.23 24.30
C LEU A 265 -4.49 10.44 25.13
N ALA A 266 -3.96 11.06 26.20
CA ALA A 266 -3.04 10.43 27.13
C ALA A 266 -3.70 9.33 27.96
N GLY A 267 -2.98 8.23 28.16
CA GLY A 267 -3.41 7.14 29.03
C GLY A 267 -2.25 6.23 29.45
N ASN A 268 -2.50 5.29 30.36
CA ASN A 268 -1.47 4.47 31.03
C ASN A 268 -0.86 3.36 30.14
N GLY A 269 -0.90 3.51 28.82
CA GLY A 269 -0.32 2.55 27.88
C GLY A 269 1.09 2.95 27.43
N ARG A 270 1.75 2.04 26.71
CA ARG A 270 3.12 2.23 26.22
C ARG A 270 3.18 2.69 24.76
N TRP A 271 2.02 2.92 24.14
CA TRP A 271 1.95 3.38 22.76
C TRP A 271 2.48 4.81 22.63
N ARG A 272 3.07 5.10 21.47
CA ARG A 272 3.53 6.44 21.08
C ARG A 272 3.07 6.74 19.66
N ILE A 273 3.23 7.99 19.25
CA ILE A 273 3.19 8.40 17.85
C ILE A 273 4.56 8.95 17.44
N GLN A 274 5.02 8.72 16.22
CA GLN A 274 6.21 9.34 15.66
C GLN A 274 5.83 10.46 14.71
N LEU A 275 6.23 11.67 15.03
CA LEU A 275 5.89 12.91 14.30
C LEU A 275 6.93 13.27 13.23
N GLY A 276 8.09 12.62 13.24
CA GLY A 276 9.15 12.85 12.26
C GLY A 276 10.49 12.29 12.67
N ALA A 277 11.44 12.35 11.74
CA ALA A 277 12.83 11.98 11.92
C ALA A 277 13.71 13.12 11.39
N PHE A 278 14.59 13.65 12.23
CA PHE A 278 15.31 14.89 12.00
C PHE A 278 16.81 14.64 12.04
N ARG A 279 17.57 15.31 11.16
CA ARG A 279 19.04 15.28 11.20
C ARG A 279 19.63 16.03 12.40
N ASP A 280 18.84 16.92 13.00
CA ASP A 280 19.22 17.73 14.14
C ASP A 280 18.08 17.73 15.19
N GLU A 281 18.43 17.64 16.47
CA GLU A 281 17.46 17.58 17.58
C GLU A 281 16.71 18.91 17.79
N GLY A 282 17.31 20.05 17.42
CA GLY A 282 16.66 21.36 17.49
C GLY A 282 15.45 21.46 16.57
N ASN A 283 15.55 20.92 15.35
CA ASN A 283 14.41 20.84 14.42
C ASN A 283 13.27 19.96 14.96
N ALA A 284 13.60 18.86 15.63
CA ALA A 284 12.61 18.01 16.30
C ALA A 284 11.89 18.78 17.42
N ARG A 285 12.63 19.55 18.23
CA ARG A 285 12.04 20.40 19.28
C ARG A 285 11.14 21.50 18.70
N GLY A 286 11.54 22.10 17.59
CA GLY A 286 10.74 23.10 16.86
C GLY A 286 9.39 22.54 16.40
N LEU A 287 9.37 21.32 15.82
CA LEU A 287 8.11 20.68 15.46
C LEU A 287 7.24 20.41 16.70
N TRP A 288 7.82 19.90 17.79
CA TRP A 288 7.07 19.63 19.02
C TRP A 288 6.36 20.87 19.57
N GLN A 289 7.06 22.01 19.62
CA GLN A 289 6.48 23.29 20.08
C GLN A 289 5.23 23.68 19.27
N THR A 290 5.22 23.38 17.97
CA THR A 290 4.12 23.70 17.05
C THR A 290 2.91 22.78 17.25
N VAL A 291 3.11 21.52 17.65
CA VAL A 291 2.05 20.49 17.69
C VAL A 291 1.57 20.14 19.09
N GLN A 292 2.33 20.43 20.14
CA GLN A 292 2.00 20.03 21.52
C GLN A 292 0.65 20.56 22.02
N GLY A 293 0.24 21.76 21.58
CA GLY A 293 -1.06 22.33 21.93
C GLY A 293 -2.26 21.53 21.39
N ARG A 294 -2.05 20.72 20.36
CA ARG A 294 -3.05 19.81 19.78
C ARG A 294 -2.98 18.40 20.35
N LEU A 295 -1.99 18.12 21.19
CA LEU A 295 -1.71 16.81 21.78
C LEU A 295 -1.71 16.89 23.32
N PRO A 296 -2.81 17.32 23.94
CA PRO A 296 -2.86 17.55 25.38
C PRO A 296 -2.57 16.26 26.16
N GLY A 297 -1.66 16.37 27.14
CA GLY A 297 -1.26 15.26 28.01
C GLY A 297 -0.20 14.32 27.43
N LEU A 298 0.23 14.50 26.17
CA LEU A 298 1.36 13.75 25.62
C LEU A 298 2.68 14.50 25.90
N GLN A 299 3.73 13.73 26.14
CA GLN A 299 5.11 14.18 26.32
C GLN A 299 5.94 13.81 25.10
N ALA A 300 6.89 14.67 24.72
CA ALA A 300 7.86 14.39 23.67
C ALA A 300 8.97 13.45 24.13
N TYR A 301 9.38 12.56 23.24
CA TYR A 301 10.54 11.69 23.36
C TYR A 301 11.44 11.92 22.14
N TYR A 302 12.70 12.25 22.38
CA TYR A 302 13.71 12.47 21.34
C TYR A 302 14.63 11.24 21.29
N VAL A 303 14.30 10.29 20.43
CA VAL A 303 15.02 9.01 20.35
C VAL A 303 16.13 9.15 19.31
N LYS A 304 17.39 9.12 19.74
CA LYS A 304 18.55 9.11 18.84
C LYS A 304 18.73 7.72 18.25
N THR A 305 18.87 7.63 16.92
CA THR A 305 19.18 6.40 16.20
C THR A 305 20.19 6.73 15.12
N GLY A 306 21.47 6.50 15.40
CA GLY A 306 22.58 6.93 14.54
C GLY A 306 22.63 8.46 14.44
N ALA A 307 22.69 8.98 13.21
CA ALA A 307 22.74 10.42 12.91
C ALA A 307 21.35 11.11 12.88
N VAL A 308 20.29 10.42 13.32
CA VAL A 308 18.91 10.90 13.21
C VAL A 308 18.21 10.89 14.58
N THR A 309 17.49 11.96 14.87
CA THR A 309 16.62 12.10 16.04
C THR A 309 15.17 11.90 15.65
N ARG A 310 14.52 10.86 16.17
CA ARG A 310 13.08 10.63 15.98
C ARG A 310 12.30 11.35 17.08
N LEU A 311 11.35 12.19 16.67
CA LEU A 311 10.39 12.79 17.60
C LEU A 311 9.21 11.85 17.77
N GLN A 312 9.01 11.37 19.00
CA GLN A 312 7.83 10.60 19.38
C GLN A 312 7.02 11.30 20.46
N ALA A 313 5.73 11.01 20.59
CA ALA A 313 4.86 11.54 21.64
C ALA A 313 3.99 10.46 22.28
N GLY A 314 3.90 10.45 23.60
CA GLY A 314 3.13 9.49 24.41
C GLY A 314 3.08 9.92 25.88
N PRO A 315 2.53 9.14 26.82
CA PRO A 315 2.02 7.78 26.66
C PRO A 315 0.58 7.73 26.13
N LEU A 316 0.29 6.72 25.30
CA LEU A 316 -1.03 6.45 24.74
C LEU A 316 -1.51 5.07 25.18
N ALA A 317 -2.81 4.95 25.47
CA ALA A 317 -3.40 3.71 26.00
C ALA A 317 -3.43 2.55 24.98
N SER A 318 -3.53 2.85 23.68
CA SER A 318 -3.72 1.84 22.63
C SER A 318 -3.34 2.36 21.24
N SER A 319 -3.28 1.46 20.26
CA SER A 319 -3.12 1.81 18.85
C SER A 319 -4.21 2.75 18.35
N ALA A 320 -5.47 2.54 18.77
CA ALA A 320 -6.59 3.42 18.42
C ALA A 320 -6.41 4.84 19.00
N ALA A 321 -5.85 4.97 20.20
CA ALA A 321 -5.50 6.28 20.77
C ALA A 321 -4.36 6.94 19.98
N ALA A 322 -3.36 6.17 19.53
CA ALA A 322 -2.28 6.66 18.69
C ALA A 322 -2.76 7.15 17.32
N THR A 323 -3.68 6.43 16.67
CA THR A 323 -4.29 6.88 15.41
C THR A 323 -5.04 8.21 15.57
N ARG A 324 -5.81 8.36 16.66
CA ARG A 324 -6.49 9.63 16.97
C ARG A 324 -5.52 10.77 17.25
N ALA A 325 -4.43 10.49 17.98
CA ALA A 325 -3.38 11.47 18.25
C ALA A 325 -2.69 11.92 16.95
N CYS A 326 -2.43 11.02 16.00
CA CYS A 326 -1.90 11.40 14.68
C CYS A 326 -2.85 12.30 13.89
N ALA A 327 -4.15 12.00 13.88
CA ALA A 327 -5.14 12.86 13.23
C ALA A 327 -5.20 14.27 13.86
N ALA A 328 -5.02 14.36 15.19
CA ALA A 328 -5.01 15.63 15.92
C ALA A 328 -3.73 16.46 15.67
N ALA A 329 -2.59 15.82 15.44
CA ALA A 329 -1.30 16.50 15.26
C ALA A 329 -1.23 17.38 13.99
N ARG A 330 -2.05 17.09 12.97
CA ARG A 330 -2.06 17.78 11.66
C ARG A 330 -0.68 17.89 11.01
N THR A 331 0.17 16.90 11.25
CA THR A 331 1.48 16.71 10.62
C THR A 331 1.66 15.24 10.28
N SER A 332 2.70 14.91 9.52
CA SER A 332 3.08 13.53 9.24
C SER A 332 3.29 12.78 10.55
N CYS A 333 2.57 11.69 10.73
CA CYS A 333 2.53 10.98 11.99
C CYS A 333 2.26 9.49 11.79
N VAL A 334 2.97 8.65 12.54
CA VAL A 334 2.81 7.19 12.50
C VAL A 334 2.63 6.64 13.92
N PRO A 335 1.60 5.81 14.21
CA PRO A 335 1.50 5.08 15.47
C PRO A 335 2.70 4.14 15.68
N VAL A 336 3.28 4.15 16.88
CA VAL A 336 4.42 3.32 17.29
C VAL A 336 3.98 2.41 18.44
N ALA A 337 4.10 1.09 18.22
CA ALA A 337 3.82 0.09 19.22
C ALA A 337 4.90 0.06 20.34
N PRO A 338 4.58 -0.45 21.54
CA PRO A 338 5.48 -0.54 22.70
C PRO A 338 6.78 -1.29 22.49
#